data_AF-A0AAF0L4V0-F1
#
_entry.id   AF-A0AAF0L4V0-F1
#
_cell.length_a   1.000
_cell.length_b   1.000
_cell.length_c   1.000
_cell.angle_alpha   90.00
_cell.angle_beta   90.00
_cell.angle_gamma   90.00
#
_symmetry.space_group_name_H-M   'P 1'
#
loop_
_entity.id
_entity.type
_entity.pdbx_description
1 polymer ?
#
loop_
_entity_poly.entity_id
_entity_poly.type
_entity_poly.pdbx_seq_one_letter_code
_entity_poly.pdbx_strand_id
1 'polypeptide(L)' 'MSYSQPDPAEETTQSAAPEQPDTDVDAVEEDGREDAALEIDADDVPTSDA' A
#
# COMPACT_ATOMS: atom_id res chain seq x y z
N MET A 1 13.80 29.82 -6.32
CA MET A 1 13.46 29.69 -4.89
C MET A 1 14.16 28.45 -4.37
N SER A 2 14.95 28.55 -3.30
CA SER A 2 15.58 27.38 -2.67
C SER A 2 14.71 26.99 -1.48
N TYR A 3 14.16 25.78 -1.51
CA TYR A 3 13.44 25.22 -0.38
C TYR A 3 14.45 24.50 0.50
N SER A 4 14.69 25.02 1.69
CA SER A 4 15.50 24.32 2.68
C SER A 4 14.66 23.18 3.26
N GLN A 5 15.22 21.98 3.28
CA GLN A 5 14.60 20.86 3.98
C GLN A 5 14.63 21.13 5.49
N PRO A 6 13.55 20.77 6.22
CA PRO A 6 13.51 20.87 7.67
C PRO A 6 14.55 19.96 8.33
N ASP A 7 14.91 20.25 9.58
CA ASP A 7 15.86 19.47 10.35
C ASP A 7 15.29 18.05 10.61
N PRO A 8 16.02 16.96 10.27
CA PRO A 8 15.58 15.60 10.53
C PRO A 8 15.34 15.31 12.02
N ALA A 9 15.99 16.03 12.92
CA ALA A 9 15.79 15.89 14.37
C ALA A 9 14.45 16.47 14.85
N GLU A 10 13.79 17.30 14.04
CA GLU A 10 12.43 17.80 14.28
C GLU A 10 11.36 16.85 13.71
N GLU A 11 11.74 15.70 13.16
CA GLU A 11 10.79 14.67 12.76
C GLU A 11 10.11 14.08 14.01
N THR A 12 8.87 14.50 14.25
CA THR A 12 7.98 13.87 15.24
C THR A 12 7.62 12.48 14.72
N THR A 13 8.53 11.52 14.84
CA THR A 13 8.22 10.12 14.60
C THR A 13 7.16 9.71 15.60
N GLN A 14 5.96 9.44 15.11
CA GLN A 14 4.91 8.89 15.94
C GLN A 14 5.36 7.49 16.37
N SER A 15 5.75 7.35 17.64
CA SER A 15 6.29 6.09 18.17
C SER A 15 5.23 4.98 18.26
N ALA A 16 3.93 5.33 18.20
CA ALA A 16 2.83 4.38 18.21
C ALA A 16 2.39 4.05 16.79
N ALA A 17 2.12 2.77 16.53
CA ALA A 17 1.49 2.34 15.29
C ALA A 17 0.18 3.13 15.09
N PRO A 18 -0.12 3.57 13.84
CA PRO A 18 -1.38 4.24 13.57
C PRO A 18 -2.54 3.31 13.91
N GLU A 19 -3.59 3.88 14.50
CA GLU A 19 -4.84 3.15 14.73
C GLU A 19 -5.40 2.76 13.36
N GLN A 20 -5.69 1.47 13.20
CA GLN A 20 -6.40 1.03 12.01
C GLN A 20 -7.83 1.61 12.10
N PRO A 21 -8.41 2.09 10.98
CA PRO A 21 -9.84 2.34 10.98
C PRO A 21 -10.57 1.04 11.37
N ASP A 22 -11.73 1.16 12.02
CA ASP A 22 -12.60 0.02 12.32
C ASP A 22 -13.13 -0.58 11.00
N THR A 23 -12.30 -1.35 10.30
CA THR A 23 -12.72 -2.22 9.22
C THR A 23 -13.38 -3.42 9.87
N ASP A 24 -14.64 -3.27 10.26
CA ASP A 24 -15.49 -4.39 10.64
C ASP A 24 -15.41 -5.42 9.50
N VAL A 25 -14.90 -6.60 9.82
CA VAL A 25 -14.74 -7.68 8.84
C VAL A 25 -16.10 -8.08 8.25
N ASP A 26 -17.17 -7.88 9.03
CA ASP A 26 -18.56 -8.09 8.62
C ASP A 26 -19.11 -6.98 7.68
N ALA A 27 -18.48 -5.81 7.62
CA ALA A 27 -18.84 -4.70 6.73
C ALA A 27 -17.98 -4.64 5.46
N VAL A 28 -16.86 -5.36 5.43
CA VAL A 28 -16.25 -5.79 4.19
C VAL A 28 -17.23 -6.81 3.62
N GLU A 29 -17.99 -6.42 2.60
CA GLU A 29 -18.52 -7.41 1.68
C GLU A 29 -17.29 -8.21 1.23
N GLU A 30 -17.08 -9.38 1.84
CA GLU A 30 -16.29 -10.45 1.27
C GLU A 30 -16.97 -10.68 -0.06
N ASP A 31 -16.52 -9.95 -1.09
CA ASP A 31 -16.81 -10.24 -2.46
C ASP A 31 -16.14 -11.59 -2.68
N GLY A 32 -16.87 -12.64 -2.28
CA GLY A 32 -16.55 -14.05 -2.37
C GLY A 32 -16.51 -14.48 -3.82
N ARG A 33 -15.73 -13.75 -4.62
CA ARG A 33 -15.32 -14.12 -5.96
C ARG A 33 -13.99 -14.83 -5.78
N GLU A 34 -14.12 -16.14 -5.84
CA GLU A 34 -13.13 -17.11 -6.29
C GLU A 34 -12.06 -16.42 -7.16
N ASP A 35 -10.84 -16.36 -6.64
CA ASP A 35 -9.71 -15.66 -7.25
C ASP A 35 -10.00 -14.19 -7.61
N ALA A 36 -9.26 -13.27 -6.97
CA ALA A 36 -8.83 -12.09 -7.71
C ALA A 36 -7.86 -12.55 -8.81
N ALA A 37 -8.38 -13.28 -9.80
CA ALA A 37 -7.68 -13.68 -11.00
C ALA A 37 -7.51 -12.42 -11.83
N LEU A 38 -6.55 -11.59 -11.42
CA LEU A 38 -5.83 -10.80 -12.39
C LEU A 38 -5.29 -11.83 -13.38
N GLU A 39 -5.94 -11.92 -14.55
CA GLU A 39 -5.52 -12.70 -15.70
C GLU A 39 -4.21 -12.11 -16.21
N ILE A 40 -3.12 -12.36 -15.48
CA ILE A 40 -1.78 -11.93 -15.87
C ILE A 40 -1.40 -12.82 -17.06
N ASP A 41 -1.44 -12.26 -18.27
CA ASP A 41 -0.93 -12.94 -19.45
C ASP A 41 0.57 -13.18 -19.26
N ALA A 42 1.10 -14.28 -19.80
CA ALA A 42 2.53 -14.58 -19.73
C ALA A 42 3.38 -13.47 -20.37
N ASP A 43 2.79 -12.73 -21.31
CA ASP A 43 3.38 -11.56 -21.97
C ASP A 43 3.35 -10.28 -21.11
N ASP A 44 2.58 -10.23 -20.02
CA ASP A 44 2.45 -9.09 -19.09
C ASP A 44 3.41 -9.21 -17.88
N VAL A 45 4.11 -10.34 -17.74
CA VAL A 45 5.22 -10.46 -16.81
C VAL A 45 6.49 -9.96 -17.51
N PRO A 46 7.06 -8.80 -17.12
CA PRO A 46 8.34 -8.38 -17.65
C PRO A 46 9.43 -9.34 -17.15
N THR A 47 9.67 -10.43 -17.88
CA THR A 47 10.86 -11.25 -17.71
C THR A 47 11.97 -10.52 -18.44
N SER A 48 12.75 -9.71 -17.71
CA SER A 48 13.93 -9.04 -18.28
C SER A 48 14.84 -10.06 -18.96
N ASP A 49 14.84 -10.06 -20.29
CA ASP A 49 15.94 -10.54 -21.12
C ASP A 49 16.32 -9.40 -22.09
N ALA A 50 16.85 -8.30 -21.51
CA ALA A 50 17.66 -7.26 -22.14
C ALA A 50 18.05 -6.18 -21.11
#